data_AF-A7SZB3-F1
#
_entry.id   AF-A7SZB3-F1
#
_cell.length_a   1.000
_cell.length_b   1.000
_cell.length_c   1.000
_cell.angle_alpha   90.00
_cell.angle_beta   90.00
_cell.angle_gamma   90.00
#
_symmetry.space_group_name_H-M   'P 1'
#
loop_
_entity.id
_entity.type
_entity.pdbx_description
1 polymer ?
#
loop_
_entity_poly.entity_id
_entity_poly.type
_entity_poly.pdbx_seq_one_letter_code
_entity_poly.pdbx_strand_id
1 'polypeptide(L)'
;RLFHICTYFLFFFNIFLGVVSCLTRILIGAGIGVLFLARTQKSLVARDYELMDPGFNAYIGYLYLEHTHSNPVLVTFCRLLV
;
A
#
# COMPACT_ATOMS: atom_id res chain seq x y z
N ARG A 1 17.40 -1.01 37.04
CA ARG A 1 18.65 -1.79 37.15
C ARG A 1 18.48 -3.23 36.65
N LEU A 2 17.53 -4.01 37.20
CA LEU A 2 17.30 -5.41 36.80
C LEU A 2 16.99 -5.58 35.29
N PHE A 3 16.13 -4.72 34.74
CA PHE A 3 15.78 -4.74 33.30
C PHE A 3 17.00 -4.58 32.38
N HIS A 4 17.96 -3.72 32.72
CA HIS A 4 19.18 -3.54 31.92
C HIS A 4 20.08 -4.79 31.95
N ILE A 5 20.15 -5.47 33.11
CA ILE A 5 20.93 -6.71 33.25
C ILE A 5 20.28 -7.85 32.45
N CYS A 6 18.95 -7.96 32.52
CA CYS A 6 18.18 -8.92 31.72
C CYS A 6 18.33 -8.67 30.22
N THR A 7 18.20 -7.42 29.76
CA THR A 7 18.40 -7.06 28.34
C THR A 7 19.83 -7.35 27.87
N TYR A 8 20.84 -7.10 28.71
CA TYR A 8 22.22 -7.41 28.37
C TYR A 8 22.44 -8.92 28.22
N PHE A 9 21.87 -9.72 29.12
CA PHE A 9 21.93 -11.19 29.03
C PHE A 9 21.17 -11.73 27.81
N LEU A 10 20.01 -11.16 27.50
CA LEU A 10 19.16 -11.55 26.37
C LEU A 10 19.57 -10.91 25.04
N PHE A 11 20.66 -10.15 25.00
CA PHE A 11 21.10 -9.41 23.82
C PHE A 11 21.30 -10.32 22.60
N PHE A 12 21.96 -11.47 22.80
CA PHE A 12 22.19 -12.44 21.74
C PHE A 12 20.88 -12.99 21.17
N PHE A 13 19.92 -13.36 22.03
CA PHE A 13 18.60 -13.83 21.60
C PHE A 13 17.79 -12.76 20.86
N ASN A 14 17.87 -11.50 21.30
CA ASN A 14 17.21 -10.39 20.61
C ASN A 14 17.75 -10.17 19.20
N ILE A 15 19.03 -10.46 18.94
CA ILE A 15 19.59 -10.39 17.58
C ILE A 15 18.92 -11.44 16.68
N PHE A 16 18.82 -12.70 17.11
CA PHE A 16 18.12 -13.74 16.31
C PHE A 16 16.64 -13.42 16.12
N LEU A 17 15.96 -12.98 17.17
CA LEU A 17 14.56 -12.54 17.08
C LEU A 17 14.40 -11.38 16.09
N GLY A 18 15.34 -10.43 16.08
CA GLY A 18 15.38 -9.32 15.13
C GLY A 18 15.55 -9.80 13.70
N VAL A 19 16.46 -10.75 13.44
CA VAL A 19 16.66 -11.33 12.11
C VAL A 19 15.40 -12.05 11.62
N VAL A 20 14.79 -12.88 12.47
CA VAL A 20 13.55 -13.58 12.13
C VAL A 20 12.42 -12.60 11.85
N SER A 21 12.27 -11.54 12.66
CA SER A 21 11.27 -10.49 12.47
C SER A 21 11.46 -9.72 11.15
N CYS A 22 12.70 -9.40 10.80
CA CYS A 22 13.02 -8.77 9.52
C CYS A 22 12.66 -9.68 8.33
N LEU A 23 12.98 -10.97 8.42
CA LEU A 23 12.69 -11.93 7.37
C LEU A 23 11.18 -12.13 7.19
N THR A 24 10.42 -12.30 8.27
CA THR A 24 8.96 -12.43 8.19
C THR A 24 8.31 -11.18 7.62
N ARG A 25 8.78 -9.99 7.98
CA ARG A 25 8.30 -8.72 7.41
C ARG A 25 8.52 -8.64 5.90
N ILE A 26 9.70 -9.06 5.42
CA ILE A 26 10.00 -9.10 3.98
C ILE A 26 9.09 -10.10 3.27
N LEU A 27 8.90 -11.31 3.83
CA LEU A 27 8.06 -12.35 3.24
C LEU A 27 6.59 -11.92 3.14
N ILE A 28 6.03 -11.34 4.21
CA ILE A 28 4.67 -10.82 4.22
C ILE A 28 4.52 -9.66 3.22
N GLY A 29 5.49 -8.73 3.20
CA GLY A 29 5.52 -7.62 2.26
C GLY A 29 5.54 -8.09 0.80
N ALA A 30 6.37 -9.09 0.49
CA ALA A 30 6.44 -9.69 -0.84
C ALA A 30 5.14 -10.41 -1.22
N GLY A 31 4.55 -11.18 -0.30
CA GLY A 31 3.29 -11.88 -0.53
C GLY A 31 2.12 -10.93 -0.82
N ILE A 32 1.98 -9.87 0.00
CA ILE A 32 1.00 -8.81 -0.24
C ILE A 32 1.31 -8.10 -1.56
N GLY A 33 2.59 -7.83 -1.84
CA GLY A 33 3.04 -7.20 -3.09
C GLY A 33 2.58 -7.95 -4.33
N VAL A 34 2.75 -9.28 -4.37
CA VAL A 34 2.31 -10.12 -5.50
C VAL A 34 0.79 -10.12 -5.66
N LEU A 35 0.04 -10.20 -4.55
CA LEU A 35 -1.42 -10.17 -4.59
C LEU A 35 -1.98 -8.81 -5.07
N PHE A 36 -1.36 -7.71 -4.66
CA PHE A 36 -1.75 -6.36 -5.06
C PHE A 36 -1.21 -5.96 -6.43
N LEU A 37 -0.15 -6.60 -6.95
CA LEU A 37 0.34 -6.35 -8.30
C LEU A 37 -0.75 -6.59 -9.36
N ALA A 38 -1.59 -7.60 -9.13
CA ALA A 38 -2.73 -7.91 -10.01
C ALA A 38 -3.90 -6.92 -9.86
N ARG A 39 -3.91 -6.09 -8.82
CA ARG A 39 -5.00 -5.16 -8.49
C ARG A 39 -4.44 -3.76 -8.27
N THR A 40 -4.43 -2.94 -9.32
CA THR A 40 -3.93 -1.55 -9.38
C THR A 40 -4.65 -0.52 -8.49
N GLN A 41 -5.58 -0.96 -7.64
CA GLN A 41 -6.39 -0.07 -6.80
C GLN A 41 -5.62 0.58 -5.65
N LYS A 42 -4.45 0.03 -5.27
CA LYS A 42 -3.60 0.57 -4.19
C LYS A 42 -2.16 0.56 -4.66
N SER A 43 -1.42 1.63 -4.36
CA SER A 43 0.02 1.67 -4.61
C SER A 43 0.75 0.70 -3.69
N LEU A 44 1.77 0.04 -4.24
CA LEU A 44 2.67 -0.85 -3.50
C LEU A 44 3.76 -0.09 -2.76
N VAL A 45 3.93 1.19 -3.12
CA VAL A 45 4.99 2.07 -2.61
C VAL A 45 4.49 2.81 -1.36
N ALA A 46 5.42 3.30 -0.53
CA ALA A 46 5.10 4.16 0.60
C ALA A 46 4.27 5.39 0.16
N ARG A 47 3.43 5.89 1.06
CA ARG A 47 2.43 6.94 0.76
C ARG A 47 3.01 8.19 0.11
N ASP A 48 4.25 8.55 0.46
CA ASP A 48 4.92 9.75 -0.07
C ASP A 48 5.39 9.58 -1.53
N TYR A 49 5.47 8.34 -2.03
CA TYR A 49 5.97 8.00 -3.37
C TYR A 49 4.93 7.25 -4.22
N GLU A 50 3.65 7.27 -3.84
CA GLU A 50 2.57 6.57 -4.57
C GLU A 50 2.48 7.01 -6.05
N LEU A 51 2.77 8.28 -6.33
CA LEU A 51 2.76 8.86 -7.69
C LEU A 51 3.89 8.34 -8.58
N MET A 52 4.94 7.74 -8.01
CA MET A 52 6.03 7.14 -8.78
C MET A 52 5.68 5.73 -9.28
N ASP A 53 4.63 5.11 -8.74
CA ASP A 53 4.12 3.82 -9.21
C ASP A 53 3.29 4.01 -10.48
N PRO A 54 3.76 3.53 -11.66
CA PRO A 54 3.06 3.75 -12.93
C PRO A 54 1.69 3.08 -12.96
N GLY A 55 1.52 1.94 -12.25
CA GLY A 55 0.25 1.23 -12.21
C GLY A 55 -0.82 2.04 -11.46
N PHE A 56 -0.45 2.58 -10.29
CA PHE A 56 -1.34 3.42 -9.50
C PHE A 56 -1.65 4.75 -10.20
N ASN A 57 -0.66 5.37 -10.85
CA ASN A 57 -0.86 6.60 -11.62
C ASN A 57 -1.81 6.39 -12.81
N ALA A 58 -1.71 5.26 -13.52
CA ALA A 58 -2.64 4.91 -14.59
C ALA A 58 -4.08 4.74 -14.08
N TYR A 59 -4.26 4.12 -12.90
CA TYR A 59 -5.57 3.98 -12.27
C TYR A 59 -6.19 5.33 -11.89
N ILE A 60 -5.40 6.26 -11.33
CA ILE A 60 -5.87 7.63 -11.04
C ILE A 60 -6.30 8.35 -12.32
N GLY A 61 -5.50 8.23 -13.39
CA GLY A 61 -5.84 8.81 -14.70
C GLY A 61 -7.15 8.26 -15.26
N TYR A 62 -7.37 6.94 -15.17
CA TYR A 62 -8.62 6.30 -15.55
C TYR A 62 -9.81 6.84 -14.74
N LEU A 63 -9.66 6.96 -13.42
CA LEU A 63 -10.70 7.48 -12.54
C LEU A 63 -11.09 8.93 -12.89
N TYR A 64 -10.12 9.77 -13.23
CA TYR A 64 -10.37 11.14 -13.65
C TYR A 64 -11.14 11.20 -14.97
N LEU A 65 -10.75 10.36 -15.93
CA LEU A 65 -11.42 10.24 -17.23
C LEU A 65 -12.88 9.80 -17.05
N GLU A 66 -13.12 8.76 -16.25
CA GLU A 66 -14.48 8.27 -15.96
C GLU A 66 -15.33 9.35 -15.26
N HIS A 67 -14.74 10.11 -14.33
CA HIS A 67 -15.42 11.21 -13.66
C HIS A 67 -15.85 12.34 -14.63
N THR A 68 -14.99 12.69 -15.59
CA THR A 68 -15.30 13.75 -16.57
C THR A 68 -16.32 13.29 -17.61
N HIS A 69 -16.20 12.05 -18.12
CA HIS A 69 -17.04 11.57 -19.21
C HIS A 69 -18.41 11.02 -18.76
N SER A 70 -18.48 10.44 -17.56
CA SER A 70 -19.68 9.80 -17.03
C SER A 70 -20.09 10.39 -15.69
N ASN A 71 -20.01 11.72 -15.56
CA ASN A 71 -20.46 12.38 -14.35
C ASN A 71 -21.97 12.14 -14.15
N PRO A 72 -22.40 11.48 -13.05
CA PRO A 72 -23.79 11.10 -12.86
C PRO A 72 -24.72 12.32 -12.80
N VAL A 73 -24.24 13.47 -12.33
CA VAL A 73 -25.02 14.72 -12.27
C VAL A 73 -25.28 15.26 -13.67
N LEU A 74 -24.27 15.26 -14.53
CA LEU A 74 -24.41 15.71 -15.91
C LEU A 74 -25.36 14.79 -16.68
N VAL A 75 -25.20 13.47 -16.51
CA VAL A 75 -26.04 12.48 -17.17
C VAL A 75 -27.50 12.59 -16.72
N THR A 76 -27.78 12.75 -15.43
CA THR A 76 -29.15 12.93 -14.93
C THR A 76 -29.76 14.27 -15.38
N PHE A 77 -28.97 15.34 -15.40
CA PHE A 77 -29.40 16.64 -15.91
C PHE A 77 -29.78 16.58 -17.40
N CYS A 78 -28.93 15.98 -18.24
CA CYS A 78 -29.25 15.77 -19.66
C CYS A 78 -30.49 14.90 -19.86
N ARG A 79 -30.72 13.89 -19.01
CA ARG A 79 -31.93 13.06 -19.06
C ARG A 79 -33.21 13.79 -18.62
N LEU A 80 -33.10 14.83 -17.79
CA LEU A 80 -34.24 15.65 -17.38
C LEU A 80 -34.59 16.72 -18.42
N LEU A 81 -33.62 17.13 -19.24
CA LEU A 81 -33.79 18.12 -20.32
C LEU A 81 -34.43 17.54 -21.59
N VAL A 82 -34.40 16.22 -21.76
CA VAL A 82 -35.03 15.48 -22.86
C VAL A 82 -36.42 15.01 -22.43
#